data_AF-T1DHF3-F1
#
_entry.id   AF-T1DHF3-F1
#
_cell.length_a   1.000
_cell.length_b   1.000
_cell.length_c   1.000
_cell.angle_alpha   90.00
_cell.angle_beta   90.00
_cell.angle_gamma   90.00
#
_symmetry.space_group_name_H-M   'P 1'
#
loop_
_entity.id
_entity.type
_entity.pdbx_description
1 polymer ?
#
loop_
_entity_poly.entity_id
_entity_poly.type
_entity_poly.pdbx_seq_one_letter_code
_entity_poly.pdbx_strand_id
1 'polypeptide(L)'
;VGSKVIINVNTLPEKFVKFVEATITDPLQRQKVFKFKKSGKGKFDLKFKPKREGKHTISLYVRGRYNIFKREEIEMNITPMVKINVPSSYGEESFIIDTSKIKKRTWPSSSSYTMALQNPKQNISKDYEFMREGVFEKNPRVRYPTLIYGSGNFGTVFKLILSSKHYAIKCFTRGSADLEVRYMAISQILKNKNFPFFTEFNYMDNAVRVMDKKETYFPVLMMSWVTGENLNQFINKNVKNSKALNKVAQNLLDAVRIMIKSKIAHGDLSGDNILVENDGTVSLIDYDGMFVPQIAQLGASEAGHEAFQHPKRSREFDEKLDYFSTLLIYVTLL
;
A
#
# COMPACT_ATOMS: atom_id res chain seq x y z
N VAL A 1 -26.78 11.91 2.44
CA VAL A 1 -25.56 12.52 1.83
C VAL A 1 -25.53 14.04 1.97
N GLY A 2 -24.38 14.72 1.91
CA GLY A 2 -24.30 16.20 1.88
C GLY A 2 -24.34 16.93 3.23
N SER A 3 -24.83 16.28 4.28
CA SER A 3 -24.80 16.77 5.67
C SER A 3 -23.37 16.82 6.23
N LYS A 4 -23.04 17.84 7.03
CA LYS A 4 -21.72 17.92 7.72
C LYS A 4 -21.64 16.83 8.78
N VAL A 5 -20.64 15.97 8.68
CA VAL A 5 -20.26 15.03 9.75
C VAL A 5 -19.18 15.69 10.59
N ILE A 6 -19.34 15.63 11.91
CA ILE A 6 -18.38 16.13 12.89
C ILE A 6 -17.91 14.93 13.70
N ILE A 7 -16.60 14.71 13.73
CA ILE A 7 -15.97 13.69 14.57
C ILE A 7 -15.18 14.42 15.64
N ASN A 8 -15.46 14.12 16.89
CA ASN A 8 -14.71 14.65 18.03
C ASN A 8 -13.88 13.50 18.60
N VAL A 9 -12.60 13.73 18.79
CA VAL A 9 -11.67 12.76 19.38
C VAL A 9 -11.12 13.37 20.67
N ASN A 10 -11.36 12.67 21.77
CA ASN A 10 -10.78 12.96 23.08
C ASN A 10 -9.64 11.97 23.33
N THR A 11 -8.46 12.47 23.70
CA THR A 11 -7.25 11.65 23.90
C THR A 11 -6.72 11.82 25.32
N LEU A 12 -6.48 10.70 26.02
CA LEU A 12 -5.85 10.65 27.36
C LEU A 12 -4.58 9.78 27.32
N PRO A 13 -3.45 10.22 27.92
CA PRO A 13 -3.27 11.47 28.68
C PRO A 13 -3.05 12.69 27.76
N GLU A 14 -3.71 13.80 28.10
CA GLU A 14 -3.83 15.03 27.28
C GLU A 14 -2.50 15.70 26.90
N LYS A 15 -1.43 15.43 27.66
CA LYS A 15 -0.12 16.12 27.57
C LYS A 15 0.80 15.56 26.49
N PHE A 16 0.41 14.46 25.86
CA PHE A 16 1.29 13.74 24.94
C PHE A 16 0.83 13.83 23.48
N VAL A 17 -0.42 14.15 23.11
CA VAL A 17 -0.82 14.10 21.69
C VAL A 17 -0.36 15.31 20.87
N LYS A 18 0.48 15.08 19.85
CA LYS A 18 0.97 16.10 18.90
C LYS A 18 -0.04 16.42 17.81
N PHE A 19 -0.68 15.42 17.21
CA PHE A 19 -1.75 15.60 16.21
C PHE A 19 -2.59 14.33 16.02
N VAL A 20 -3.77 14.49 15.41
CA VAL A 20 -4.69 13.41 15.03
C VAL A 20 -5.02 13.53 13.53
N GLU A 21 -4.87 12.43 12.80
CA GLU A 21 -5.28 12.30 11.39
C GLU A 21 -6.32 11.20 11.24
N ALA A 22 -7.15 11.28 10.20
CA ALA A 22 -8.06 10.22 9.79
C ALA A 22 -7.81 9.87 8.33
N THR A 23 -7.72 8.59 8.00
CA THR A 23 -8.02 8.13 6.63
C THR A 23 -9.48 7.74 6.59
N ILE A 24 -10.27 8.40 5.74
CA ILE A 24 -11.66 8.03 5.50
C ILE A 24 -11.73 7.27 4.19
N THR A 25 -12.15 6.03 4.26
CA THR A 25 -12.44 5.14 3.13
C THR A 25 -13.93 5.23 2.81
N ASP A 26 -14.27 5.56 1.56
CA ASP A 26 -15.65 5.59 1.08
C ASP A 26 -16.14 4.17 0.67
N PRO A 27 -17.44 3.98 0.37
CA PRO A 27 -18.00 2.68 -0.01
C PRO A 27 -17.39 2.07 -1.28
N LEU A 28 -16.68 2.86 -2.10
CA LEU A 28 -15.97 2.39 -3.28
C LEU A 28 -14.48 2.15 -2.99
N GLN A 29 -14.12 1.95 -1.73
CA GLN A 29 -12.73 1.74 -1.27
C GLN A 29 -11.79 2.91 -1.59
N ARG A 30 -12.32 4.12 -1.82
CA ARG A 30 -11.49 5.31 -2.08
C ARG A 30 -11.13 5.96 -0.77
N GLN A 31 -9.84 6.13 -0.55
CA GLN A 31 -9.30 6.72 0.67
C GLN A 31 -9.01 8.21 0.50
N LYS A 32 -9.35 9.00 1.53
CA LYS A 32 -8.94 10.39 1.65
C LYS A 32 -8.46 10.68 3.07
N VAL A 33 -7.29 11.32 3.16
CA VAL A 33 -6.71 11.71 4.44
C VAL A 33 -7.27 13.06 4.89
N PHE A 34 -7.65 13.13 6.15
CA PHE A 34 -8.22 14.28 6.82
C PHE A 34 -7.43 14.61 8.09
N LYS A 35 -7.34 15.90 8.41
CA LYS A 35 -6.66 16.39 9.60
C LYS A 35 -7.69 16.90 10.59
N PHE A 36 -7.56 16.51 11.84
CA PHE A 36 -8.35 17.12 12.90
C PHE A 36 -7.80 18.49 13.27
N LYS A 37 -8.69 19.43 13.58
CA LYS A 37 -8.36 20.71 14.20
C LYS A 37 -8.34 20.53 15.71
N LYS A 38 -7.29 20.98 16.37
CA LYS A 38 -7.24 20.99 17.84
C LYS A 38 -8.30 21.99 18.36
N SER A 39 -9.25 21.49 19.15
CA SER A 39 -10.35 22.27 19.74
C SER A 39 -10.17 22.53 21.23
N GLY A 40 -9.23 21.83 21.87
CA GLY A 40 -8.85 22.01 23.28
C GLY A 40 -7.63 21.16 23.67
N LYS A 41 -7.26 21.15 24.96
CA LYS A 41 -6.26 20.20 25.47
C LYS A 41 -6.77 18.77 25.30
N GLY A 42 -6.03 17.94 24.57
CA GLY A 42 -6.44 16.55 24.26
C GLY A 42 -7.68 16.39 23.36
N LYS A 43 -8.28 17.49 22.86
CA LYS A 43 -9.52 17.49 22.05
C LYS A 43 -9.25 17.90 20.61
N PHE A 44 -9.78 17.11 19.68
CA PHE A 44 -9.56 17.25 18.25
C PHE A 44 -10.87 17.08 17.48
N ASP A 45 -11.17 17.98 16.55
CA ASP A 45 -12.41 17.99 15.77
C ASP A 45 -12.10 17.85 14.28
N LEU A 46 -12.75 16.89 13.61
CA LEU A 46 -12.74 16.76 12.16
C LEU A 46 -14.14 17.02 11.63
N LYS A 47 -14.25 17.98 10.70
CA LYS A 47 -15.48 18.25 9.96
C LYS A 47 -15.29 17.83 8.51
N PHE A 48 -16.09 16.90 8.02
CA PHE A 48 -16.08 16.51 6.61
C PHE A 48 -17.51 16.33 6.09
N LYS A 49 -17.67 16.41 4.77
CA LYS A 49 -18.95 16.16 4.09
C LYS A 49 -18.78 14.91 3.21
N PRO A 50 -19.40 13.78 3.57
CA PRO A 50 -19.39 12.61 2.72
C PRO A 50 -20.14 12.87 1.42
N LYS A 51 -19.53 12.45 0.31
CA LYS A 51 -20.07 12.63 -1.05
C LYS A 51 -21.01 11.50 -1.47
N ARG A 52 -21.03 10.38 -0.74
CA ARG A 52 -21.78 9.16 -1.08
C ARG A 52 -22.45 8.57 0.17
N GLU A 53 -23.57 7.88 -0.02
CA GLU A 53 -24.23 7.10 1.02
C GLU A 53 -23.60 5.70 1.09
N GLY A 54 -23.65 5.07 2.26
CA GLY A 54 -23.05 3.76 2.50
C GLY A 54 -22.02 3.74 3.63
N LYS A 55 -21.45 2.56 3.87
CA LYS A 55 -20.47 2.31 4.94
C LYS A 55 -19.18 3.07 4.66
N HIS A 56 -18.76 3.93 5.59
CA HIS A 56 -17.45 4.58 5.55
C HIS A 56 -16.60 4.03 6.70
N THR A 57 -15.33 3.78 6.42
CA THR A 57 -14.36 3.39 7.44
C THR A 57 -13.44 4.56 7.73
N ILE A 58 -13.19 4.82 9.01
CA ILE A 58 -12.35 5.94 9.47
C ILE A 58 -11.22 5.36 10.29
N SER A 59 -10.02 5.38 9.75
CA SER A 59 -8.81 4.99 10.44
C SER A 59 -8.22 6.23 11.11
N LEU A 60 -8.43 6.38 12.42
CA LEU A 60 -7.82 7.41 13.25
C LEU A 60 -6.37 7.07 13.55
N TYR A 61 -5.51 8.06 13.46
CA TYR A 61 -4.10 7.97 13.80
C TYR A 61 -3.79 9.02 14.86
N VAL A 62 -3.37 8.58 16.03
CA VAL A 62 -3.00 9.45 17.16
C VAL A 62 -1.50 9.33 17.40
N ARG A 63 -0.80 10.46 17.35
CA ARG A 63 0.64 10.53 17.65
C ARG A 63 0.91 11.19 18.99
N GLY A 64 1.50 10.45 19.93
CA GLY A 64 1.95 10.94 21.24
C GLY A 64 3.36 11.57 21.24
N ARG A 65 3.74 12.21 22.35
CA ARG A 65 5.11 12.53 22.77
C ARG A 65 5.73 11.20 23.18
N TYR A 66 7.03 11.04 22.89
CA TYR A 66 7.75 9.76 22.94
C TYR A 66 7.37 8.74 21.86
N ASN A 67 6.94 9.19 20.68
CA ASN A 67 6.82 8.34 19.48
C ASN A 67 5.78 7.19 19.56
N ILE A 68 4.87 7.24 20.54
CA ILE A 68 3.75 6.31 20.67
C ILE A 68 2.71 6.58 19.57
N PHE A 69 2.37 5.54 18.81
CA PHE A 69 1.38 5.55 17.75
C PHE A 69 0.21 4.64 18.12
N LYS A 70 -1.02 5.17 18.05
CA LYS A 70 -2.23 4.36 18.16
C LYS A 70 -3.06 4.58 16.91
N ARG A 71 -3.41 3.50 16.21
CA ARG A 71 -4.44 3.51 15.19
C ARG A 71 -5.72 2.96 15.80
N GLU A 72 -6.84 3.63 15.56
CA GLU A 72 -8.16 3.07 15.83
C GLU A 72 -9.04 3.18 14.60
N GLU A 73 -9.70 2.07 14.24
CA GLU A 73 -10.66 2.07 13.15
C GLU A 73 -12.08 2.16 13.66
N ILE A 74 -12.81 3.11 13.11
CA ILE A 74 -14.20 3.36 13.39
C ILE A 74 -14.98 3.12 12.10
N GLU A 75 -15.94 2.21 12.14
CA GLU A 75 -16.92 2.05 11.06
C GLU A 75 -18.15 2.91 11.34
N MET A 76 -18.62 3.66 10.34
CA MET A 76 -19.79 4.52 10.47
C MET A 76 -20.74 4.31 9.29
N ASN A 77 -21.99 3.98 9.61
CA ASN A 77 -23.11 4.16 8.69
C ASN A 77 -23.54 5.63 8.78
N ILE A 78 -23.49 6.37 7.67
CA ILE A 78 -23.75 7.81 7.72
C ILE A 78 -25.24 8.07 7.98
N THR A 79 -25.54 8.48 9.21
CA THR A 79 -26.72 9.28 9.62
C THR A 79 -26.24 10.43 10.54
N PRO A 80 -26.99 11.54 10.65
CA PRO A 80 -26.45 12.82 11.10
C PRO A 80 -26.08 12.84 12.61
N MET A 81 -24.84 13.28 12.88
CA MET A 81 -24.18 13.43 14.20
C MET A 81 -23.92 12.13 14.98
N VAL A 82 -22.64 11.74 15.07
CA VAL A 82 -22.17 10.66 15.96
C VAL A 82 -21.03 11.19 16.83
N LYS A 83 -21.17 11.09 18.16
CA LYS A 83 -20.10 11.32 19.14
C LYS A 83 -19.42 9.98 19.41
N ILE A 84 -18.09 9.92 19.35
CA ILE A 84 -17.33 8.68 19.59
C ILE A 84 -16.27 8.92 20.66
N ASN A 85 -16.33 8.13 21.73
CA ASN A 85 -15.31 8.08 22.78
C ASN A 85 -14.40 6.88 22.51
N VAL A 86 -13.10 7.14 22.47
CA VAL A 86 -12.04 6.15 22.21
C VAL A 86 -11.43 5.73 23.56
N PRO A 87 -11.52 4.44 23.98
CA PRO A 87 -10.95 3.98 25.25
C PRO A 87 -9.42 3.88 25.22
N SER A 88 -8.77 4.30 26.30
CA SER A 88 -7.32 4.19 26.54
C SER A 88 -6.97 2.86 27.21
N SER A 89 -6.55 1.85 26.46
CA SER A 89 -5.83 0.69 27.00
C SER A 89 -4.55 0.47 26.21
N TYR A 90 -3.41 0.58 26.89
CA TYR A 90 -2.07 0.28 26.40
C TYR A 90 -1.81 -1.22 26.65
N GLY A 91 -1.67 -2.01 25.57
CA GLY A 91 -1.29 -3.42 25.65
C GLY A 91 0.19 -3.60 25.32
N GLU A 92 0.87 -4.37 26.15
CA GLU A 92 2.32 -4.62 26.15
C GLU A 92 2.70 -5.63 25.08
N GLU A 93 3.32 -5.15 23.99
CA GLU A 93 4.45 -5.76 23.26
C GLU A 93 4.79 -4.80 22.10
N SER A 94 5.50 -3.73 22.44
CA SER A 94 5.79 -2.64 21.52
C SER A 94 7.09 -2.87 20.76
N PHE A 95 7.01 -3.07 19.44
CA PHE A 95 8.15 -2.78 18.57
C PHE A 95 8.33 -1.25 18.51
N ILE A 96 9.56 -0.78 18.74
CA ILE A 96 9.92 0.64 18.62
C ILE A 96 9.94 1.00 17.13
N ILE A 97 8.81 1.46 16.62
CA ILE A 97 8.73 2.11 15.31
C ILE A 97 9.27 3.53 15.47
N ASP A 98 10.36 3.86 14.79
CA ASP A 98 10.87 5.23 14.75
C ASP A 98 9.95 6.12 13.89
N THR A 99 8.91 6.64 14.54
CA THR A 99 7.91 7.51 13.90
C THR A 99 8.46 8.89 13.53
N SER A 100 9.70 9.24 13.87
CA SER A 100 10.35 10.47 13.40
C SER A 100 10.43 10.51 11.86
N LYS A 101 10.43 9.34 11.22
CA LYS A 101 10.45 9.16 9.77
C LYS A 101 9.12 9.44 9.07
N ILE A 102 8.01 9.54 9.80
CA ILE A 102 6.70 9.87 9.21
C ILE A 102 6.68 11.35 8.81
N LYS A 103 6.88 11.63 7.52
CA LYS A 103 6.81 12.98 6.93
C LYS A 103 5.41 13.28 6.40
N LYS A 104 4.89 14.44 6.77
CA LYS A 104 3.66 14.99 6.20
C LYS A 104 3.93 15.47 4.77
N ARG A 105 3.36 14.79 3.78
CA ARG A 105 3.60 15.08 2.36
C ARG A 105 2.28 15.45 1.66
N THR A 106 2.30 16.50 0.86
CA THR A 106 1.30 16.67 -0.21
C THR A 106 1.85 15.90 -1.41
N TRP A 107 1.25 14.77 -1.76
CA TRP A 107 1.76 13.90 -2.82
C TRP A 107 1.69 14.56 -4.21
N PRO A 108 2.65 14.28 -5.12
CA PRO A 108 2.56 14.69 -6.52
C PRO A 108 1.53 13.89 -7.30
N SER A 109 1.09 14.41 -8.44
CA SER A 109 0.26 13.66 -9.39
C SER A 109 1.10 12.73 -10.27
N SER A 110 0.45 11.77 -10.92
CA SER A 110 1.06 10.93 -11.95
C SER A 110 1.69 11.75 -13.09
N SER A 111 1.06 12.87 -13.47
CA SER A 111 1.58 13.79 -14.49
C SER A 111 2.84 14.51 -14.03
N SER A 112 2.89 15.00 -12.79
CA SER A 112 4.08 15.62 -12.20
C SER A 112 5.27 14.65 -12.20
N TYR A 113 5.05 13.39 -11.80
CA TYR A 113 6.09 12.36 -11.88
C TYR A 113 6.50 12.07 -13.32
N THR A 114 5.55 11.96 -14.24
CA THR A 114 5.84 11.70 -15.66
C THR A 114 6.74 12.78 -16.25
N MET A 115 6.46 14.06 -15.98
CA MET A 115 7.31 15.17 -16.43
C MET A 115 8.69 15.15 -15.78
N ALA A 116 8.76 14.85 -14.48
CA ALA A 116 10.03 14.80 -13.76
C ALA A 116 10.96 13.69 -14.28
N LEU A 117 10.40 12.50 -14.51
CA LEU A 117 11.15 11.31 -14.96
C LEU A 117 11.54 11.35 -16.44
N GLN A 118 11.06 12.32 -17.23
CA GLN A 118 11.64 12.62 -18.55
C GLN A 118 13.06 13.22 -18.44
N ASN A 119 13.41 13.79 -17.28
CA ASN A 119 14.73 14.37 -17.03
C ASN A 119 15.36 13.82 -15.72
N PRO A 120 15.71 12.51 -15.65
CA PRO A 120 16.16 11.86 -14.43
C PRO A 120 17.36 12.54 -13.77
N LYS A 121 18.35 12.97 -14.55
CA LYS A 121 19.57 13.66 -14.06
C LYS A 121 19.29 14.93 -13.25
N GLN A 122 18.16 15.60 -13.50
CA GLN A 122 17.79 16.83 -12.79
C GLN A 122 16.86 16.59 -11.60
N ASN A 123 16.08 15.50 -11.64
CA ASN A 123 14.95 15.29 -10.74
C ASN A 123 15.09 14.10 -9.80
N ILE A 124 16.06 13.21 -10.03
CA ILE A 124 16.43 12.16 -9.09
C ILE A 124 17.56 12.66 -8.16
N SER A 125 17.48 12.32 -6.87
CA SER A 125 18.50 12.69 -5.88
C SER A 125 19.87 12.13 -6.28
N LYS A 126 20.94 12.87 -5.97
CA LYS A 126 22.32 12.43 -6.19
C LYS A 126 22.69 11.20 -5.36
N ASP A 127 21.97 10.95 -4.26
CA ASP A 127 22.13 9.74 -3.44
C ASP A 127 21.80 8.46 -4.23
N TYR A 128 21.05 8.59 -5.34
CA TYR A 128 20.65 7.52 -6.23
C TYR A 128 21.22 7.72 -7.64
N GLU A 129 22.53 8.02 -7.73
CA GLU A 129 23.23 8.29 -9.00
C GLU A 129 23.04 7.17 -10.03
N PHE A 130 23.00 5.91 -9.59
CA PHE A 130 22.74 4.79 -10.49
C PHE A 130 21.39 4.90 -11.22
N MET A 131 20.34 5.46 -10.60
CA MET A 131 19.05 5.69 -11.27
C MET A 131 19.10 6.86 -12.25
N ARG A 132 19.98 7.85 -12.02
CA ARG A 132 20.10 9.06 -12.86
C ARG A 132 20.64 8.75 -14.25
N GLU A 133 21.41 7.67 -14.37
CA GLU A 133 21.95 7.18 -15.65
C GLU A 133 21.01 6.19 -16.35
N GLY A 134 19.88 5.83 -15.75
CA GLY A 134 18.89 4.94 -16.35
C GLY A 134 17.96 5.62 -17.34
N VAL A 135 17.36 4.81 -18.20
CA VAL A 135 16.38 5.26 -19.20
C VAL A 135 14.98 4.84 -18.77
N PHE A 136 14.08 5.81 -18.60
CA PHE A 136 12.66 5.52 -18.41
C PHE A 136 12.01 5.22 -19.75
N GLU A 137 11.51 4.00 -19.90
CA GLU A 137 10.90 3.52 -21.15
C GLU A 137 9.47 4.03 -21.30
N LYS A 138 9.06 4.38 -22.52
CA LYS A 138 7.65 4.66 -22.84
C LYS A 138 6.90 3.36 -22.99
N ASN A 139 5.71 3.27 -22.40
CA ASN A 139 4.81 2.15 -22.55
C ASN A 139 4.28 2.06 -24.00
N PRO A 140 4.63 1.01 -24.76
CA PRO A 140 4.18 0.87 -26.15
C PRO A 140 2.77 0.29 -26.26
N ARG A 141 2.18 -0.19 -25.15
CA ARG A 141 0.88 -0.90 -25.13
C ARG A 141 -0.33 0.03 -25.04
N VAL A 142 -0.12 1.34 -25.15
CA VAL A 142 -1.17 2.36 -25.04
C VAL A 142 -1.20 3.22 -26.29
N ARG A 143 -2.39 3.72 -26.65
CA ARG A 143 -2.62 4.50 -27.87
C ARG A 143 -1.71 5.73 -27.98
N TYR A 144 -1.43 6.38 -26.85
CA TYR A 144 -0.54 7.55 -26.77
C TYR A 144 0.65 7.21 -25.88
N PRO A 145 1.88 7.13 -26.43
CA PRO A 145 3.06 6.74 -25.66
C PRO A 145 3.27 7.63 -24.44
N THR A 146 3.23 7.03 -23.26
CA THR A 146 3.49 7.67 -21.96
C THR A 146 4.51 6.83 -21.20
N LEU A 147 5.22 7.42 -20.23
CA LEU A 147 6.11 6.66 -19.35
C LEU A 147 5.34 5.79 -18.34
N ILE A 148 4.01 5.97 -18.25
CA ILE A 148 3.16 5.26 -17.30
C ILE A 148 2.89 3.83 -17.79
N TYR A 149 3.36 2.86 -17.01
CA TYR A 149 3.09 1.44 -17.20
C TYR A 149 1.91 0.93 -16.38
N GLY A 150 1.65 1.55 -15.24
CA GLY A 150 0.51 1.23 -14.38
C GLY A 150 0.12 2.41 -13.51
N SER A 151 -1.16 2.51 -13.16
CA SER A 151 -1.66 3.47 -12.17
C SER A 151 -2.61 2.73 -11.25
N GLY A 152 -2.12 2.46 -10.04
CA GLY A 152 -2.85 1.76 -9.00
C GLY A 152 -3.51 2.74 -8.04
N ASN A 153 -3.98 2.19 -6.91
CA ASN A 153 -4.53 3.03 -5.87
C ASN A 153 -3.40 3.95 -5.34
N PHE A 154 -2.30 3.44 -4.80
CA PHE A 154 -1.36 4.28 -4.07
C PHE A 154 -0.25 4.95 -4.91
N GLY A 155 -0.14 4.64 -6.19
CA GLY A 155 0.92 5.21 -7.01
C GLY A 155 0.85 4.90 -8.49
N THR A 156 1.85 5.43 -9.18
CA THR A 156 2.05 5.24 -10.62
C THR A 156 3.37 4.51 -10.83
N VAL A 157 3.34 3.50 -11.69
CA VAL A 157 4.49 2.64 -12.01
C VAL A 157 5.09 3.07 -13.34
N PHE A 158 6.40 3.26 -13.33
CA PHE A 158 7.25 3.58 -14.48
C PHE A 158 8.25 2.44 -14.69
N LYS A 159 8.73 2.25 -15.92
CA LYS A 159 9.74 1.23 -16.22
C LYS A 159 11.09 1.88 -16.47
N LEU A 160 12.09 1.48 -15.68
CA LEU A 160 13.46 1.97 -15.74
C LEU A 160 14.38 0.89 -16.30
N ILE A 161 15.24 1.24 -17.24
CA ILE A 161 16.28 0.38 -17.82
C ILE A 161 17.64 0.82 -17.29
N LEU A 162 18.36 -0.10 -16.65
CA LEU A 162 19.71 0.09 -16.11
C LEU A 162 20.60 -1.08 -16.49
N SER A 163 21.66 -0.84 -17.27
CA SER A 163 22.66 -1.86 -17.62
C SER A 163 22.03 -3.19 -18.06
N SER A 164 21.07 -3.12 -18.98
CA SER A 164 20.27 -4.24 -19.52
C SER A 164 19.28 -4.91 -18.55
N LYS A 165 19.20 -4.47 -17.29
CA LYS A 165 18.16 -4.87 -16.34
C LYS A 165 16.99 -3.90 -16.38
N HIS A 166 15.81 -4.41 -16.07
CA HIS A 166 14.57 -3.66 -16.08
C HIS A 166 13.99 -3.62 -14.67
N TYR A 167 13.48 -2.45 -14.29
CA TYR A 167 12.93 -2.20 -12.97
C TYR A 167 11.58 -1.47 -13.07
N ALA A 168 10.67 -1.81 -12.16
CA ALA A 168 9.46 -1.07 -11.90
C ALA A 168 9.73 -0.02 -10.82
N ILE A 169 9.50 1.26 -11.14
CA ILE A 169 9.59 2.37 -10.21
C ILE A 169 8.17 2.84 -9.88
N LYS A 170 7.69 2.52 -8.68
CA LYS A 170 6.40 2.99 -8.15
C LYS A 170 6.61 4.32 -7.43
N CYS A 171 6.06 5.38 -8.01
CA CYS A 171 6.00 6.71 -7.41
C CYS A 171 4.66 6.91 -6.71
N PHE A 172 4.67 7.21 -5.42
CA PHE A 172 3.46 7.33 -4.61
C PHE A 172 2.70 8.62 -4.91
N THR A 173 1.44 8.50 -5.32
CA THR A 173 0.55 9.65 -5.61
C THR A 173 -0.45 9.89 -4.47
N ARG A 174 -0.52 8.95 -3.54
CA ARG A 174 -1.20 9.05 -2.25
C ARG A 174 -0.56 8.06 -1.28
N GLY A 175 -0.81 8.23 0.01
CA GLY A 175 -0.29 7.33 1.03
C GLY A 175 -0.86 7.68 2.38
N SER A 176 -1.03 6.66 3.21
CA SER A 176 -1.35 6.80 4.63
C SER A 176 -0.16 7.44 5.37
N ALA A 177 -0.42 7.97 6.57
CA ALA A 177 0.64 8.57 7.39
C ALA A 177 1.75 7.57 7.74
N ASP A 178 1.44 6.28 7.78
CA ASP A 178 2.36 5.19 8.13
C ASP A 178 2.98 4.47 6.93
N LEU A 179 2.78 4.97 5.69
CA LEU A 179 3.30 4.36 4.46
C LEU A 179 4.80 4.05 4.57
N GLU A 180 5.60 5.02 5.00
CA GLU A 180 7.05 4.89 5.11
C GLU A 180 7.46 3.78 6.10
N VAL A 181 6.77 3.70 7.24
CA VAL A 181 7.00 2.64 8.23
C VAL A 181 6.66 1.26 7.65
N ARG A 182 5.52 1.14 6.97
CA ARG A 182 5.10 -0.12 6.32
C ARG A 182 6.13 -0.61 5.33
N TYR A 183 6.50 0.26 4.39
CA TYR A 183 7.43 -0.08 3.33
C TYR A 183 8.85 -0.38 3.83
N MET A 184 9.31 0.30 4.89
CA MET A 184 10.58 -0.03 5.53
C MET A 184 10.55 -1.41 6.20
N ALA A 185 9.47 -1.74 6.93
CA ALA A 185 9.33 -3.02 7.60
C ALA A 185 9.23 -4.19 6.59
N ILE A 186 8.45 -4.00 5.53
CA ILE A 186 8.35 -4.95 4.41
C ILE A 186 9.72 -5.16 3.76
N SER A 187 10.39 -4.07 3.37
CA SER A 187 11.74 -4.10 2.77
C SER A 187 12.75 -4.85 3.62
N GLN A 188 12.75 -4.63 4.94
CA GLN A 188 13.66 -5.29 5.86
C GLN A 188 13.45 -6.81 5.89
N ILE A 189 12.20 -7.29 5.95
CA ILE A 189 11.92 -8.73 5.94
C ILE A 189 12.28 -9.37 4.60
N LEU A 190 11.87 -8.74 3.49
CA LEU A 190 12.11 -9.28 2.16
C LEU A 190 13.60 -9.31 1.79
N LYS A 191 14.42 -8.41 2.35
CA LYS A 191 15.88 -8.47 2.19
C LYS A 191 16.54 -9.54 3.05
N ASN A 192 16.04 -9.73 4.28
CA ASN A 192 16.61 -10.71 5.22
C ASN A 192 16.27 -12.15 4.83
N LYS A 193 15.15 -12.36 4.15
CA LYS A 193 14.68 -13.68 3.72
C LYS A 193 14.54 -13.67 2.20
N ASN A 194 15.34 -14.47 1.52
CA ASN A 194 15.27 -14.61 0.07
C ASN A 194 14.00 -15.41 -0.31
N PHE A 195 12.91 -14.70 -0.61
CA PHE A 195 11.65 -15.30 -1.06
C PHE A 195 11.62 -15.34 -2.60
N PRO A 196 11.58 -16.52 -3.24
CA PRO A 196 11.75 -16.64 -4.70
C PRO A 196 10.56 -16.08 -5.51
N PHE A 197 9.41 -15.87 -4.87
CA PHE A 197 8.18 -15.37 -5.48
C PHE A 197 7.95 -13.88 -5.20
N PHE A 198 8.83 -13.23 -4.42
CA PHE A 198 8.84 -11.77 -4.32
C PHE A 198 9.97 -11.21 -5.18
N THR A 199 9.67 -10.12 -5.86
CA THR A 199 10.68 -9.39 -6.61
C THR A 199 11.62 -8.66 -5.67
N GLU A 200 12.78 -8.26 -6.18
CA GLU A 200 13.64 -7.33 -5.47
C GLU A 200 12.78 -6.12 -5.03
N PHE A 201 12.90 -5.72 -3.76
CA PHE A 201 12.04 -4.70 -3.17
C PHE A 201 12.89 -3.67 -2.43
N ASN A 202 12.96 -2.46 -2.99
CA ASN A 202 13.77 -1.38 -2.46
C ASN A 202 12.94 -0.12 -2.27
N TYR A 203 12.57 0.17 -1.02
CA TYR A 203 12.05 1.49 -0.66
C TYR A 203 13.18 2.51 -0.58
N MET A 204 13.05 3.61 -1.32
CA MET A 204 14.06 4.65 -1.48
C MET A 204 13.46 5.99 -1.01
N ASP A 205 13.86 6.47 0.17
CA ASP A 205 13.39 7.77 0.67
C ASP A 205 14.07 8.94 -0.07
N ASN A 206 13.39 10.09 -0.17
CA ASN A 206 13.91 11.31 -0.81
C ASN A 206 14.50 11.06 -2.22
N ALA A 207 13.84 10.23 -3.03
CA ALA A 207 14.38 9.78 -4.32
C ALA A 207 14.08 10.71 -5.49
N VAL A 208 12.83 11.14 -5.66
CA VAL A 208 12.38 11.89 -6.84
C VAL A 208 11.68 13.17 -6.44
N ARG A 209 12.12 14.32 -6.97
CA ARG A 209 11.39 15.58 -6.86
C ARG A 209 10.59 15.86 -8.13
N VAL A 210 9.59 16.73 -8.02
CA VAL A 210 8.75 17.15 -9.15
C VAL A 210 8.82 18.64 -9.38
N MET A 211 8.52 19.09 -10.60
CA MET A 211 8.67 20.50 -11.00
C MET A 211 7.83 21.47 -10.18
N ASP A 212 6.64 21.07 -9.76
CA ASP A 212 5.73 21.86 -8.93
C ASP A 212 6.12 21.86 -7.44
N LYS A 213 7.13 21.07 -7.04
CA LYS A 213 7.60 20.91 -5.63
C LYS A 213 9.12 20.69 -5.57
N LYS A 214 9.88 21.64 -6.11
CA LYS A 214 11.35 21.51 -6.32
C LYS A 214 12.17 21.32 -5.04
N GLU A 215 11.66 21.80 -3.91
CA GLU A 215 12.31 21.74 -2.59
C GLU A 215 12.07 20.41 -1.86
N THR A 216 11.30 19.49 -2.42
CA THR A 216 10.94 18.23 -1.76
C THR A 216 11.17 17.05 -2.68
N TYR A 217 11.98 16.11 -2.19
CA TYR A 217 12.08 14.80 -2.77
C TYR A 217 11.08 13.85 -2.12
N PHE A 218 10.43 13.05 -2.95
CA PHE A 218 9.43 12.07 -2.57
C PHE A 218 10.02 10.66 -2.63
N PRO A 219 9.57 9.76 -1.74
CA PRO A 219 10.01 8.39 -1.79
C PRO A 219 9.49 7.68 -3.04
N VAL A 220 10.22 6.66 -3.46
CA VAL A 220 9.78 5.70 -4.48
C VAL A 220 10.04 4.29 -4.01
N LEU A 221 9.34 3.34 -4.61
CA LEU A 221 9.64 1.92 -4.50
C LEU A 221 10.22 1.44 -5.82
N MET A 222 11.40 0.83 -5.78
CA MET A 222 12.05 0.19 -6.92
C MET A 222 11.97 -1.33 -6.77
N MET A 223 11.53 -1.99 -7.84
CA MET A 223 11.41 -3.44 -7.90
C MET A 223 11.94 -4.02 -9.20
N SER A 224 12.34 -5.29 -9.22
CA SER A 224 12.63 -5.96 -10.50
C SER A 224 11.39 -5.97 -11.40
N TRP A 225 11.58 -5.69 -12.68
CA TRP A 225 10.51 -5.79 -13.66
C TRP A 225 10.29 -7.25 -14.05
N VAL A 226 9.12 -7.79 -13.75
CA VAL A 226 8.72 -9.15 -14.15
C VAL A 226 8.11 -9.10 -15.55
N THR A 227 8.51 -10.04 -16.41
CA THR A 227 8.06 -10.11 -17.80
C THR A 227 6.80 -10.95 -17.99
N GLY A 228 6.42 -11.74 -16.97
CA GLY A 228 5.22 -12.55 -16.93
C GLY A 228 3.92 -11.78 -17.13
N GLU A 229 2.88 -12.50 -17.54
CA GLU A 229 1.53 -11.98 -17.65
C GLU A 229 0.78 -12.11 -16.33
N ASN A 230 -0.28 -11.33 -16.11
CA ASN A 230 -1.07 -11.52 -14.89
C ASN A 230 -1.87 -12.83 -14.96
N LEU A 231 -2.23 -13.37 -13.79
CA LEU A 231 -2.89 -14.67 -13.68
C LEU A 231 -4.23 -14.69 -14.43
N ASN A 232 -4.97 -13.59 -14.45
CA ASN A 232 -6.20 -13.46 -15.24
C ASN A 232 -5.95 -13.71 -16.75
N GLN A 233 -4.90 -13.13 -17.31
CA GLN A 233 -4.50 -13.34 -18.70
C GLN A 233 -4.00 -14.77 -18.93
N PHE A 234 -3.19 -15.30 -18.00
CA PHE A 234 -2.69 -16.67 -18.07
C PHE A 234 -3.82 -17.69 -18.10
N ILE A 235 -4.82 -17.57 -17.23
CA ILE A 235 -5.99 -18.46 -17.17
C ILE A 235 -6.74 -18.43 -18.50
N ASN A 236 -7.03 -17.22 -19.02
CA ASN A 236 -7.76 -17.07 -20.29
C ASN A 236 -7.06 -17.76 -21.47
N LYS A 237 -5.72 -17.74 -21.51
CA LYS A 237 -4.93 -18.43 -22.54
C LYS A 237 -4.83 -19.95 -22.32
N ASN A 238 -4.93 -20.40 -21.08
CA ASN A 238 -4.66 -21.79 -20.70
C ASN A 238 -5.91 -22.55 -20.22
N VAL A 239 -7.12 -22.05 -20.46
CA VAL A 239 -8.39 -22.66 -20.02
C VAL A 239 -8.53 -24.16 -20.38
N LYS A 240 -7.91 -24.60 -21.48
CA LYS A 240 -7.91 -26.03 -21.91
C LYS A 240 -6.63 -26.78 -21.56
N ASN A 241 -5.67 -26.13 -20.92
CA ASN A 241 -4.35 -26.67 -20.59
C ASN A 241 -4.25 -26.94 -19.08
N SER A 242 -4.91 -28.01 -18.65
CA SER A 242 -4.96 -28.40 -17.23
C SER A 242 -3.56 -28.60 -16.63
N LYS A 243 -2.58 -29.08 -17.41
CA LYS A 243 -1.20 -29.26 -16.94
C LYS A 243 -0.55 -27.92 -16.55
N ALA A 244 -0.72 -26.88 -17.36
CA ALA A 244 -0.17 -25.56 -17.08
C ALA A 244 -0.87 -24.88 -15.89
N LEU A 245 -2.21 -24.97 -15.83
CA LEU A 245 -2.99 -24.45 -14.70
C LEU A 245 -2.62 -25.13 -13.38
N ASN A 246 -2.53 -26.47 -13.37
CA ASN A 246 -2.08 -27.25 -12.22
C ASN A 246 -0.67 -26.86 -11.76
N LYS A 247 0.26 -26.64 -12.71
CA LYS A 247 1.63 -26.21 -12.37
C LYS A 247 1.63 -24.88 -11.63
N VAL A 248 0.89 -23.89 -12.13
CA VAL A 248 0.77 -22.57 -11.49
C VAL A 248 0.06 -22.65 -10.14
N ALA A 249 -0.97 -23.49 -10.02
CA ALA A 249 -1.66 -23.73 -8.76
C ALA A 249 -0.70 -24.25 -7.68
N GLN A 250 0.16 -25.21 -8.03
CA GLN A 250 1.16 -25.75 -7.09
C GLN A 250 2.24 -24.72 -6.74
N ASN A 251 2.76 -23.99 -7.74
CA ASN A 251 3.76 -22.96 -7.50
C ASN A 251 3.22 -21.84 -6.58
N LEU A 252 1.96 -21.43 -6.77
CA LEU A 252 1.31 -20.46 -5.88
C LEU A 252 1.13 -21.03 -4.46
N LEU A 253 0.69 -22.29 -4.34
CA LEU A 253 0.50 -22.93 -3.04
C LEU A 253 1.82 -23.04 -2.27
N ASP A 254 2.91 -23.35 -2.95
CA ASP A 254 4.25 -23.42 -2.35
C ASP A 254 4.75 -22.05 -1.90
N ALA A 255 4.50 -21.00 -2.70
CA ALA A 255 4.77 -19.61 -2.29
C ALA A 255 4.01 -19.25 -1.00
N VAL A 256 2.71 -19.53 -0.95
CA VAL A 256 1.87 -19.25 0.22
C VAL A 256 2.31 -20.06 1.45
N ARG A 257 2.67 -21.34 1.29
CA ARG A 257 3.22 -22.16 2.38
C ARG A 257 4.48 -21.54 2.99
N ILE A 258 5.35 -20.97 2.16
CA ILE A 258 6.56 -20.27 2.62
C ILE A 258 6.20 -18.99 3.37
N MET A 259 5.20 -18.22 2.90
CA MET A 259 4.68 -17.04 3.59
C MET A 259 4.11 -17.39 4.97
N ILE A 260 3.28 -18.44 5.05
CA ILE A 260 2.71 -18.95 6.30
C ILE A 260 3.81 -19.31 7.29
N LYS A 261 4.80 -20.11 6.88
CA LYS A 261 5.96 -20.47 7.72
C LYS A 261 6.74 -19.25 8.20
N SER A 262 6.76 -18.20 7.39
CA SER A 262 7.44 -16.93 7.72
C SER A 262 6.59 -15.95 8.50
N LYS A 263 5.33 -16.28 8.81
CA LYS A 263 4.33 -15.40 9.47
C LYS A 263 4.16 -14.07 8.74
N ILE A 264 4.10 -14.11 7.41
CA ILE A 264 3.80 -12.96 6.56
C ILE A 264 2.61 -13.30 5.67
N ALA A 265 1.92 -12.27 5.17
CA ALA A 265 0.87 -12.42 4.18
C ALA A 265 0.95 -11.25 3.19
N HIS A 266 0.61 -11.50 1.93
CA HIS A 266 0.50 -10.49 0.88
C HIS A 266 -0.66 -9.53 1.12
N GLY A 267 -1.80 -10.03 1.61
CA GLY A 267 -2.98 -9.24 1.94
C GLY A 267 -3.83 -8.79 0.76
N ASP A 268 -3.39 -9.04 -0.48
CA ASP A 268 -4.12 -8.74 -1.72
C ASP A 268 -3.77 -9.73 -2.86
N LEU A 269 -3.76 -11.03 -2.55
CA LEU A 269 -3.64 -12.05 -3.60
C LEU A 269 -4.90 -12.02 -4.49
N SER A 270 -4.69 -11.61 -5.74
CA SER A 270 -5.72 -11.50 -6.77
C SER A 270 -5.15 -11.89 -8.12
N GLY A 271 -6.03 -12.09 -9.11
CA GLY A 271 -5.61 -12.41 -10.47
C GLY A 271 -4.78 -11.32 -11.17
N ASP A 272 -4.80 -10.09 -10.63
CA ASP A 272 -4.05 -8.96 -11.17
C ASP A 272 -2.67 -8.79 -10.51
N ASN A 273 -2.52 -9.26 -9.27
CA ASN A 273 -1.30 -9.11 -8.46
C ASN A 273 -0.40 -10.36 -8.49
N ILE A 274 -0.81 -11.40 -9.21
CA ILE A 274 -0.03 -12.61 -9.43
C ILE A 274 0.44 -12.61 -10.89
N LEU A 275 1.74 -12.53 -11.10
CA LEU A 275 2.36 -12.64 -12.41
C LEU A 275 2.88 -14.06 -12.63
N VAL A 276 2.67 -14.57 -13.85
CA VAL A 276 3.04 -15.91 -14.28
C VAL A 276 3.98 -15.80 -15.48
N GLU A 277 5.18 -16.35 -15.34
CA GLU A 277 6.14 -16.47 -16.44
C GLU A 277 5.88 -17.73 -17.28
N ASN A 278 6.51 -17.81 -18.46
CA ASN A 278 6.27 -18.89 -19.43
C ASN A 278 6.59 -20.29 -18.88
N ASP A 279 7.51 -20.39 -17.92
CA ASP A 279 7.84 -21.63 -17.25
C ASP A 279 6.89 -21.96 -16.08
N GLY A 280 5.90 -21.13 -15.81
CA GLY A 280 4.96 -21.26 -14.71
C GLY A 280 5.45 -20.67 -13.38
N THR A 281 6.62 -20.00 -13.36
CA THR A 281 7.10 -19.28 -12.18
C THR A 281 6.10 -18.21 -11.78
N VAL A 282 5.82 -18.12 -10.48
CA VAL A 282 4.88 -17.17 -9.89
C VAL A 282 5.64 -16.07 -9.19
N SER A 283 5.34 -14.82 -9.55
CA SER A 283 5.83 -13.62 -8.87
C SER A 283 4.65 -12.80 -8.34
N LEU A 284 4.73 -12.40 -7.08
CA LEU A 284 3.74 -11.56 -6.43
C LEU A 284 4.14 -10.09 -6.52
N ILE A 285 3.18 -9.23 -6.85
CA ILE A 285 3.37 -7.78 -6.96
C ILE A 285 2.30 -7.03 -6.17
N ASP A 286 2.53 -5.74 -5.96
CA ASP A 286 1.67 -4.82 -5.20
C ASP A 286 1.58 -5.13 -3.70
N TYR A 287 2.58 -4.64 -2.98
CA TYR A 287 2.83 -4.94 -1.57
C TYR A 287 2.08 -4.02 -0.60
N ASP A 288 1.09 -3.24 -1.08
CA ASP A 288 0.39 -2.23 -0.28
C ASP A 288 -0.45 -2.85 0.86
N GLY A 289 -0.96 -4.08 0.66
CA GLY A 289 -1.76 -4.84 1.61
C GLY A 289 -0.94 -5.75 2.52
N MET A 290 0.38 -5.80 2.34
CA MET A 290 1.23 -6.81 2.95
C MET A 290 1.25 -6.71 4.48
N PHE A 291 1.10 -7.86 5.13
CA PHE A 291 1.30 -8.04 6.56
C PHE A 291 2.71 -8.57 6.83
N VAL A 292 3.38 -7.90 7.76
CA VAL A 292 4.54 -8.44 8.46
C VAL A 292 4.39 -8.21 9.97
N PRO A 293 4.97 -9.06 10.84
CA PRO A 293 4.75 -8.96 12.29
C PRO A 293 5.05 -7.58 12.89
N GLN A 294 6.07 -6.89 12.38
CA GLN A 294 6.51 -5.56 12.84
C GLN A 294 5.46 -4.47 12.65
N ILE A 295 4.48 -4.68 11.77
CA ILE A 295 3.41 -3.71 11.48
C ILE A 295 2.03 -4.20 11.89
N ALA A 296 1.92 -5.30 12.63
CA ALA A 296 0.63 -5.86 13.07
C ALA A 296 -0.25 -4.80 13.75
N GLN A 297 0.34 -4.02 14.67
CA GLN A 297 -0.32 -2.93 15.39
C GLN A 297 -0.79 -1.76 14.50
N LEU A 298 -0.29 -1.67 13.27
CA LEU A 298 -0.73 -0.65 12.33
C LEU A 298 -2.06 -0.99 11.66
N GLY A 299 -2.54 -2.24 11.70
CA GLY A 299 -3.75 -2.68 11.00
C GLY A 299 -3.62 -2.62 9.47
N ALA A 300 -4.66 -3.05 8.74
CA ALA A 300 -4.63 -3.12 7.28
C ALA A 300 -4.62 -1.73 6.62
N SER A 301 -3.73 -1.46 5.67
CA SER A 301 -3.73 -0.22 4.87
C SER A 301 -4.83 -0.21 3.81
N GLU A 302 -5.19 -1.40 3.34
CA GLU A 302 -6.24 -1.65 2.37
C GLU A 302 -6.92 -3.00 2.65
N ALA A 303 -8.12 -3.18 2.11
CA ALA A 303 -8.88 -4.41 2.25
C ALA A 303 -8.47 -5.50 1.24
N GLY A 304 -7.73 -5.13 0.19
CA GLY A 304 -7.51 -5.94 -1.00
C GLY A 304 -8.74 -6.00 -1.92
N HIS A 305 -8.66 -6.81 -2.97
CA HIS A 305 -9.70 -6.96 -3.97
C HIS A 305 -10.91 -7.72 -3.42
N GLU A 306 -12.09 -7.08 -3.37
CA GLU A 306 -13.31 -7.62 -2.73
C GLU A 306 -13.67 -9.05 -3.15
N ALA A 307 -13.59 -9.37 -4.45
CA ALA A 307 -13.88 -10.71 -4.98
C ALA A 307 -12.94 -11.83 -4.47
N PHE A 308 -11.78 -11.47 -3.91
CA PHE A 308 -10.80 -12.41 -3.35
C PHE A 308 -10.75 -12.35 -1.82
N GLN A 309 -11.66 -11.62 -1.18
CA GLN A 309 -11.73 -11.50 0.28
C GLN A 309 -12.82 -12.37 0.88
N HIS A 310 -12.53 -12.91 2.06
CA HIS A 310 -13.54 -13.67 2.80
C HIS A 310 -14.73 -12.75 3.13
N PRO A 311 -15.99 -13.14 2.88
CA PRO A 311 -17.15 -12.24 3.02
C PRO A 311 -17.42 -11.80 4.47
N LYS A 312 -16.85 -12.50 5.46
CA LYS A 312 -16.88 -12.09 6.88
C LYS A 312 -15.62 -11.35 7.34
N ARG A 313 -14.63 -11.13 6.47
CA ARG A 313 -13.44 -10.35 6.82
C ARG A 313 -13.89 -8.92 7.13
N SER A 314 -13.46 -8.42 8.27
CA SER A 314 -13.76 -7.07 8.73
C SER A 314 -12.47 -6.26 8.85
N ARG A 315 -11.67 -6.54 9.87
CA ARG A 315 -10.48 -5.73 10.24
C ARG A 315 -9.25 -6.57 10.50
N GLU A 316 -9.33 -7.87 10.23
CA GLU A 316 -8.23 -8.79 10.39
C GLU A 316 -7.04 -8.29 9.56
N PHE A 317 -5.88 -8.26 10.22
CA PHE A 317 -4.58 -7.88 9.66
C PHE A 317 -3.51 -8.68 10.38
N ASP A 318 -3.35 -9.93 9.96
CA ASP A 318 -2.47 -10.92 10.55
C ASP A 318 -1.82 -11.81 9.47
N GLU A 319 -1.09 -12.85 9.87
CA GLU A 319 -0.45 -13.77 8.94
C GLU A 319 -1.43 -14.67 8.16
N LYS A 320 -2.74 -14.58 8.41
CA LYS A 320 -3.77 -15.44 7.82
C LYS A 320 -4.56 -14.76 6.71
N LEU A 321 -4.22 -13.53 6.36
CA LEU A 321 -4.94 -12.72 5.37
C LEU A 321 -5.17 -13.42 4.03
N ASP A 322 -4.21 -14.25 3.61
CA ASP A 322 -4.23 -14.87 2.29
C ASP A 322 -4.96 -16.21 2.23
N TYR A 323 -5.49 -16.72 3.35
CA TYR A 323 -6.01 -18.10 3.37
C TYR A 323 -7.19 -18.29 2.42
N PHE A 324 -8.12 -17.34 2.45
CA PHE A 324 -9.31 -17.41 1.60
C PHE A 324 -8.96 -17.18 0.12
N SER A 325 -8.20 -16.13 -0.19
CA SER A 325 -7.78 -15.82 -1.56
C SER A 325 -6.97 -16.96 -2.18
N THR A 326 -6.06 -17.56 -1.41
CA THR A 326 -5.27 -18.71 -1.85
C THR A 326 -6.16 -19.89 -2.20
N LEU A 327 -7.11 -20.25 -1.31
CA LEU A 327 -8.01 -21.38 -1.57
C LEU A 327 -8.90 -21.13 -2.79
N LEU A 328 -9.45 -19.92 -2.90
CA LEU A 328 -10.28 -19.53 -4.05
C LEU A 328 -9.50 -19.66 -5.37
N ILE A 329 -8.31 -19.08 -5.42
CA ILE A 329 -7.46 -19.11 -6.62
C ILE A 329 -7.02 -20.54 -6.92
N TYR A 330 -6.56 -21.27 -5.91
CA TYR A 330 -6.09 -22.64 -6.06
C TYR A 330 -7.17 -23.55 -6.64
N VAL A 331 -8.38 -23.55 -6.06
CA VAL A 331 -9.50 -24.37 -6.56
C VAL A 331 -9.94 -23.93 -7.95
N THR A 332 -9.89 -22.64 -8.27
CA THR A 332 -10.24 -22.13 -9.61
C THR A 332 -9.28 -22.62 -10.70
N LEU A 333 -8.02 -22.89 -10.34
CA LEU A 333 -7.00 -23.37 -11.27
C LEU A 333 -7.03 -24.89 -11.51
N LEU A 334 -7.74 -25.67 -10.68
CA LEU A 334 -7.83 -27.13 -10.78
C LEU A 334 -8.96 -27.56 -11.72
#